data_AF-A0A178LF44-F1
#
_entry.id   AF-A0A178LF44-F1
#
_cell.length_a   1.000
_cell.length_b   1.000
_cell.length_c   1.000
_cell.angle_alpha   90.00
_cell.angle_beta   90.00
_cell.angle_gamma   90.00
#
_symmetry.space_group_name_H-M   'P 1'
#
loop_
_entity.id
_entity.type
_entity.pdbx_description
1 polymer ?
#
loop_
_entity_poly.entity_id
_entity_poly.type
_entity_poly.pdbx_seq_one_letter_code
_entity_poly.pdbx_strand_id
1 'polypeptide(L)'
;MSKTPTQLGDESLVEAFSELMSVVINMQQAGVALAHVTEPPVFTYLLTPKQFDRIKRICRENQWPEPNCRGILIDLEAVAHPLDTRGTKDACTPDEVLAILTHAYCAYSEVGTNKPKYRQGIMFNKRKVKVGKGSYCAVAVLEICSRGSETYLAPVTAFHANDSKIRGMTQKLGG
;
A
#
# COMPACT_ATOMS: atom_id res chain seq x y z
N MET A 1 -15.29 -24.75 -11.10
CA MET A 1 -13.99 -24.90 -10.40
C MET A 1 -14.08 -24.07 -9.12
N SER A 2 -13.76 -24.64 -7.95
CA SER A 2 -13.71 -23.89 -6.69
C SER A 2 -12.49 -22.97 -6.67
N LYS A 3 -12.66 -21.73 -6.21
CA LYS A 3 -11.56 -20.77 -6.07
C LYS A 3 -10.64 -21.21 -4.93
N THR A 4 -9.35 -20.97 -5.07
CA THR A 4 -8.39 -21.20 -3.98
C THR A 4 -8.55 -20.13 -2.90
N PRO A 5 -8.13 -20.39 -1.64
CA PRO A 5 -8.13 -19.37 -0.58
C PRO A 5 -7.37 -18.08 -0.96
N THR A 6 -6.30 -18.19 -1.75
CA THR A 6 -5.57 -17.02 -2.27
C THR A 6 -6.40 -16.21 -3.25
N GLN A 7 -7.11 -16.87 -4.17
CA GLN A 7 -8.00 -16.18 -5.12
C GLN A 7 -9.14 -15.45 -4.41
N LEU A 8 -9.73 -16.08 -3.38
CA LEU A 8 -10.76 -15.45 -2.55
C LEU A 8 -10.21 -14.25 -1.78
N GLY A 9 -8.98 -14.35 -1.25
CA GLY A 9 -8.31 -13.24 -0.57
C GLY A 9 -7.99 -12.06 -1.48
N ASP A 10 -7.47 -12.32 -2.69
CA ASP A 10 -7.18 -11.28 -3.68
C ASP A 10 -8.47 -10.57 -4.14
N GLU A 11 -9.56 -11.31 -4.35
CA GLU A 11 -10.87 -10.73 -4.70
C GLU A 11 -11.45 -9.88 -3.57
N SER A 12 -11.41 -10.37 -2.33
CA SER A 12 -11.89 -9.62 -1.16
C SER A 12 -11.11 -8.33 -0.96
N LEU A 13 -9.81 -8.33 -1.27
CA LEU A 13 -8.98 -7.14 -1.20
C LEU A 13 -9.35 -6.10 -2.27
N VAL A 14 -9.63 -6.56 -3.49
CA VAL A 14 -10.10 -5.68 -4.57
C VAL A 14 -11.42 -5.02 -4.19
N GLU A 15 -12.36 -5.81 -3.65
CA GLU A 15 -13.65 -5.32 -3.18
C GLU A 15 -13.47 -4.28 -2.07
N ALA A 16 -12.68 -4.58 -1.04
CA ALA A 16 -12.44 -3.68 0.09
C ALA A 16 -11.81 -2.34 -0.35
N PHE A 17 -10.81 -2.35 -1.24
CA PHE A 17 -10.26 -1.11 -1.78
C PHE A 17 -11.28 -0.36 -2.65
N SER A 18 -12.03 -1.06 -3.49
CA SER A 18 -13.06 -0.47 -4.36
C SER A 18 -14.15 0.24 -3.55
N GLU A 19 -14.59 -0.35 -2.44
CA GLU A 19 -15.58 0.26 -1.54
C GLU A 19 -15.05 1.56 -0.91
N LEU A 20 -13.83 1.55 -0.34
CA LEU A 20 -13.22 2.77 0.20
C LEU A 20 -13.04 3.85 -0.88
N MET A 21 -12.57 3.46 -2.07
CA MET A 21 -12.40 4.37 -3.21
C MET A 21 -13.73 5.00 -3.62
N SER A 22 -14.80 4.21 -3.68
CA SER A 22 -16.13 4.70 -4.03
C SER A 22 -16.62 5.75 -3.05
N VAL A 23 -16.41 5.54 -1.74
CA VAL A 23 -16.74 6.54 -0.71
C VAL A 23 -15.94 7.82 -0.92
N VAL A 24 -14.62 7.73 -1.10
CA VAL A 24 -13.76 8.90 -1.32
C VAL A 24 -14.20 9.69 -2.56
N ILE A 25 -14.44 9.01 -3.69
CA ILE A 25 -14.85 9.64 -4.95
C ILE A 25 -16.20 10.35 -4.78
N ASN A 26 -17.19 9.68 -4.17
CA ASN A 26 -18.51 10.27 -3.95
C ASN A 26 -18.44 11.51 -3.05
N MET A 27 -17.61 11.47 -2.00
CA MET A 27 -17.42 12.62 -1.12
C MET A 27 -16.74 13.80 -1.82
N GLN A 28 -15.70 13.52 -2.61
CA GLN A 28 -15.02 14.55 -3.40
C GLN A 28 -15.96 15.20 -4.41
N GLN A 29 -16.78 14.41 -5.11
CA GLN A 29 -17.79 14.92 -6.04
C GLN A 29 -18.87 15.75 -5.33
N ALA A 30 -19.22 15.40 -4.10
CA ALA A 30 -20.16 16.16 -3.28
C ALA A 30 -19.53 17.38 -2.59
N GLY A 31 -18.21 17.59 -2.71
CA GLY A 31 -17.49 18.68 -2.02
C GLY A 31 -17.41 18.52 -0.51
N VAL A 32 -17.56 17.30 0.01
CA VAL A 32 -17.57 17.01 1.46
C VAL A 32 -16.17 16.55 1.90
N ALA A 33 -15.64 17.17 2.96
CA ALA A 33 -14.37 16.75 3.55
C ALA A 33 -14.48 15.36 4.20
N LEU A 34 -13.46 14.50 4.02
CA LEU A 34 -13.42 13.15 4.60
C LEU A 34 -13.53 13.15 6.14
N ALA A 35 -13.08 14.22 6.80
CA ALA A 35 -13.19 14.39 8.24
C ALA A 35 -14.65 14.47 8.76
N HIS A 36 -15.64 14.65 7.88
CA HIS A 36 -17.05 14.68 8.25
C HIS A 36 -17.72 13.29 8.24
N VAL A 37 -16.99 12.22 7.90
CA VAL A 37 -17.52 10.86 8.02
C VAL A 37 -17.43 10.42 9.48
N THR A 38 -18.57 10.26 10.15
CA THR A 38 -18.64 9.90 11.57
C THR A 38 -18.10 8.49 11.84
N GLU A 39 -18.31 7.57 10.90
CA GLU A 39 -17.86 6.16 10.98
C GLU A 39 -17.23 5.78 9.63
N PRO A 40 -15.98 6.21 9.36
CA PRO A 40 -15.36 5.93 8.09
C PRO A 40 -15.15 4.41 7.96
N PRO A 41 -15.53 3.80 6.82
CA PRO A 41 -15.19 2.42 6.59
C PRO A 41 -13.66 2.28 6.59
N VAL A 42 -13.20 1.20 7.21
CA VAL A 42 -11.79 0.83 7.26
C VAL A 42 -11.67 -0.68 7.10
N PHE A 43 -10.53 -1.14 6.62
CA PHE A 43 -10.17 -2.55 6.71
C PHE A 43 -8.71 -2.70 7.12
N THR A 44 -8.34 -3.91 7.54
CA THR A 44 -6.95 -4.22 7.88
C THR A 44 -6.36 -5.17 6.86
N TYR A 45 -5.30 -4.74 6.17
CA TYR A 45 -4.46 -5.66 5.41
C TYR A 45 -3.54 -6.42 6.35
N LEU A 46 -3.63 -7.75 6.36
CA LEU A 46 -2.78 -8.60 7.19
C LEU A 46 -1.55 -9.04 6.39
N LEU A 47 -0.37 -8.62 6.88
CA LEU A 47 0.90 -9.06 6.31
C LEU A 47 1.07 -10.57 6.45
N THR A 48 1.62 -11.19 5.40
CA THR A 48 2.11 -12.57 5.50
C THR A 48 3.26 -12.67 6.49
N PRO A 49 3.50 -13.84 7.13
CA PRO A 49 4.65 -14.02 8.03
C PRO A 49 5.98 -13.61 7.38
N LYS A 50 6.17 -13.96 6.10
CA LYS A 50 7.37 -13.61 5.33
C LYS A 50 7.55 -12.10 5.19
N GLN A 51 6.48 -11.36 4.89
CA GLN A 51 6.53 -9.90 4.77
C GLN A 51 6.82 -9.27 6.14
N PHE A 52 6.13 -9.72 7.19
CA PHE A 52 6.30 -9.19 8.53
C PHE A 52 7.73 -9.42 9.06
N ASP A 53 8.26 -10.64 8.93
CA ASP A 53 9.63 -10.97 9.34
C ASP A 53 10.67 -10.16 8.56
N ARG A 54 10.41 -9.89 7.27
CA ARG A 54 11.27 -9.04 6.46
C ARG A 54 11.25 -7.59 6.93
N ILE A 55 10.08 -7.04 7.28
CA ILE A 55 9.96 -5.70 7.85
C ILE A 55 10.74 -5.62 9.16
N LYS A 56 10.55 -6.58 10.08
CA LYS A 56 11.29 -6.62 11.35
C LYS A 56 12.80 -6.66 11.14
N ARG A 57 13.27 -7.46 10.17
CA ARG A 57 14.69 -7.50 9.80
C ARG A 57 15.20 -6.14 9.32
N ILE A 58 14.47 -5.49 8.41
CA ILE A 58 14.80 -4.14 7.93
C ILE A 58 14.88 -3.17 9.11
N CYS A 59 13.92 -3.23 10.04
CA CYS A 59 13.91 -2.37 11.23
C CYS A 59 15.17 -2.58 12.07
N ARG A 60 15.54 -3.83 12.38
CA ARG A 60 16.78 -4.14 13.14
C ARG A 60 18.04 -3.62 12.45
N GLU A 61 18.19 -3.89 11.16
CA GLU A 61 19.36 -3.48 10.38
C GLU A 61 19.51 -1.95 10.31
N ASN A 62 18.39 -1.22 10.34
CA ASN A 62 18.37 0.24 10.30
C ASN A 62 18.21 0.88 11.70
N GLN A 63 18.24 0.09 12.78
CA GLN A 63 18.01 0.53 14.16
C GLN A 63 16.69 1.31 14.33
N TRP A 64 15.64 0.88 13.63
CA TRP A 64 14.29 1.41 13.77
C TRP A 64 13.48 0.59 14.79
N PRO A 65 12.46 1.18 15.43
CA PRO A 65 11.52 0.43 16.25
C PRO A 65 10.91 -0.75 15.46
N GLU A 66 10.91 -1.94 16.04
CA GLU A 66 10.31 -3.12 15.41
C GLU A 66 8.78 -3.08 15.56
N PRO A 67 8.01 -3.19 14.47
CA PRO A 67 6.57 -3.35 14.57
C PRO A 67 6.18 -4.59 15.37
N ASN A 68 5.18 -4.43 16.23
CA ASN A 68 4.64 -5.51 17.07
C ASN A 68 3.25 -5.98 16.64
N CYS A 69 2.66 -5.36 15.60
CA CYS A 69 1.43 -5.80 14.96
C CYS A 69 1.64 -6.10 13.47
N ARG A 70 0.85 -7.05 12.93
CA ARG A 70 0.92 -7.48 11.51
C ARG A 70 -0.08 -6.77 10.60
N GLY A 71 -1.03 -6.06 11.20
CA GLY A 71 -2.07 -5.34 10.47
C GLY A 71 -1.58 -3.99 10.00
N ILE A 72 -1.98 -3.64 8.78
CA ILE A 72 -1.92 -2.28 8.24
C ILE A 72 -3.36 -1.80 8.13
N LEU A 73 -3.70 -0.76 8.89
CA LEU A 73 -5.01 -0.13 8.80
C LEU A 73 -5.10 0.65 7.49
N ILE A 74 -6.10 0.35 6.68
CA ILE A 74 -6.45 1.09 5.47
C ILE A 74 -7.73 1.86 5.75
N ASP A 75 -7.62 3.18 5.78
CA ASP A 75 -8.73 4.11 5.95
C ASP A 75 -8.97 4.94 4.68
N LEU A 76 -9.89 5.90 4.76
CA LEU A 76 -10.21 6.78 3.63
C LEU A 76 -9.00 7.61 3.18
N GLU A 77 -8.14 8.05 4.09
CA GLU A 77 -6.96 8.88 3.76
C GLU A 77 -5.91 8.06 2.99
N ALA A 78 -5.68 6.81 3.42
CA ALA A 78 -4.78 5.87 2.75
C ALA A 78 -5.13 5.62 1.28
N VAL A 79 -6.39 5.85 0.89
CA VAL A 79 -6.91 5.68 -0.47
C VAL A 79 -7.07 7.03 -1.19
N ALA A 80 -7.50 8.08 -0.49
CA ALA A 80 -7.67 9.42 -1.03
C ALA A 80 -6.35 10.01 -1.52
N HIS A 81 -5.27 9.81 -0.77
CA HIS A 81 -3.97 10.35 -1.15
C HIS A 81 -3.42 9.74 -2.46
N PRO A 82 -3.44 8.41 -2.68
CA PRO A 82 -3.16 7.83 -4.00
C PRO A 82 -4.11 8.31 -5.09
N LEU A 83 -5.41 8.38 -4.84
CA LEU A 83 -6.39 8.84 -5.83
C LEU A 83 -6.08 10.26 -6.33
N ASP A 84 -5.89 11.20 -5.42
CA ASP A 84 -5.56 12.58 -5.75
C ASP A 84 -4.19 12.68 -6.42
N THR A 85 -3.14 12.15 -5.79
CA THR A 85 -1.78 12.36 -6.30
C THR A 85 -1.49 11.62 -7.61
N ARG A 86 -2.09 10.45 -7.84
CA ARG A 86 -1.93 9.73 -9.12
C ARG A 86 -2.82 10.31 -10.19
N GLY A 87 -4.04 10.72 -9.86
CA GLY A 87 -4.93 11.40 -10.81
C GLY A 87 -4.34 12.72 -11.31
N THR A 88 -3.78 13.53 -10.41
CA THR A 88 -3.25 14.86 -10.76
C THR A 88 -1.85 14.83 -11.37
N LYS A 89 -0.92 14.01 -10.84
CA LYS A 89 0.49 14.03 -11.28
C LYS A 89 0.79 13.06 -12.43
N ASP A 90 0.09 11.94 -12.45
CA ASP A 90 0.36 10.86 -13.41
C ASP A 90 -0.78 10.66 -14.41
N ALA A 91 -1.88 11.42 -14.28
CA ALA A 91 -3.10 11.26 -15.07
C ALA A 91 -3.72 9.85 -15.00
N CYS A 92 -3.58 9.17 -13.85
CA CYS A 92 -4.19 7.86 -13.65
C CYS A 92 -5.71 7.95 -13.51
N THR A 93 -6.42 6.97 -14.07
CA THR A 93 -7.86 6.78 -13.79
C THR A 93 -8.07 6.12 -12.42
N PRO A 94 -9.27 6.21 -11.81
CA PRO A 94 -9.58 5.48 -10.59
C PRO A 94 -9.32 3.97 -10.70
N ASP A 95 -9.65 3.35 -11.83
CA ASP A 95 -9.40 1.92 -12.06
C ASP A 95 -7.90 1.57 -12.04
N GLU A 96 -7.06 2.47 -12.57
CA GLU A 96 -5.61 2.30 -12.54
C GLU A 96 -5.06 2.46 -11.11
N VAL A 97 -5.62 3.39 -10.33
CA VAL A 97 -5.27 3.54 -8.91
C VAL A 97 -5.69 2.31 -8.11
N LEU A 98 -6.88 1.77 -8.34
CA LEU A 98 -7.33 0.52 -7.74
C LEU A 98 -6.38 -0.63 -8.08
N ALA A 99 -5.98 -0.73 -9.35
CA ALA A 99 -5.04 -1.74 -9.79
C ALA A 99 -3.66 -1.57 -9.12
N ILE A 100 -3.19 -0.34 -8.90
CA ILE A 100 -1.94 -0.08 -8.15
C ILE A 100 -2.08 -0.54 -6.70
N LEU A 101 -3.14 -0.14 -5.99
CA LEU A 101 -3.35 -0.49 -4.59
C LEU A 101 -3.41 -2.01 -4.39
N THR A 102 -4.24 -2.69 -5.17
CA THR A 102 -4.46 -4.14 -5.07
C THR A 102 -3.21 -4.94 -5.45
N HIS A 103 -2.46 -4.53 -6.47
CA HIS A 103 -1.19 -5.18 -6.78
C HIS A 103 -0.12 -4.91 -5.73
N ALA A 104 -0.04 -3.71 -5.16
CA ALA A 104 0.96 -3.37 -4.15
C ALA A 104 0.73 -4.14 -2.84
N TYR A 105 -0.52 -4.25 -2.38
CA TYR A 105 -0.91 -4.94 -1.16
C TYR A 105 -1.28 -6.40 -1.39
N CYS A 106 -0.43 -7.21 -2.01
CA CYS A 106 -0.74 -8.64 -2.20
C CYS A 106 0.22 -9.55 -1.45
N ALA A 107 -0.18 -10.81 -1.24
CA ALA A 107 0.63 -11.82 -0.54
C ALA A 107 1.98 -12.09 -1.22
N TYR A 108 2.10 -11.80 -2.52
CA TYR A 108 3.31 -11.98 -3.33
C TYR A 108 4.22 -10.74 -3.36
N SER A 109 3.80 -9.61 -2.77
CA SER A 109 4.60 -8.40 -2.72
C SER A 109 5.86 -8.62 -1.89
N GLU A 110 6.97 -8.10 -2.40
CA GLU A 110 8.25 -8.03 -1.72
C GLU A 110 8.32 -6.79 -0.84
N VAL A 111 9.19 -6.85 0.18
CA VAL A 111 9.42 -5.75 1.11
C VAL A 111 10.87 -5.29 1.02
N GLY A 112 11.09 -3.98 0.91
CA GLY A 112 12.40 -3.35 0.94
C GLY A 112 12.41 -2.03 1.72
N THR A 113 13.60 -1.48 1.92
CA THR A 113 13.80 -0.15 2.52
C THR A 113 13.59 0.94 1.46
N ASN A 114 12.98 2.09 1.82
CA ASN A 114 12.86 3.26 0.95
C ASN A 114 14.11 4.17 1.07
N LYS A 115 15.11 4.00 0.21
CA LYS A 115 16.44 4.61 0.37
C LYS A 115 16.53 6.14 0.57
N PRO A 116 15.62 7.02 0.10
CA PRO A 116 15.74 8.45 0.37
C PRO A 116 14.94 8.95 1.59
N LYS A 117 14.19 8.09 2.31
CA LYS A 117 13.28 8.52 3.38
C LYS A 117 13.49 7.72 4.67
N TYR A 118 13.84 8.43 5.74
CA TYR A 118 14.00 7.85 7.08
C TYR A 118 12.70 7.17 7.53
N ARG A 119 12.80 5.98 8.15
CA ARG A 119 11.68 5.17 8.70
C ARG A 119 10.58 4.76 7.73
N GLN A 120 10.86 4.77 6.42
CA GLN A 120 9.92 4.28 5.42
C GLN A 120 10.35 2.93 4.84
N GLY A 121 9.46 1.95 4.93
CA GLY A 121 9.49 0.71 4.17
C GLY A 121 8.73 0.85 2.85
N ILE A 122 9.01 -0.03 1.90
CA ILE A 122 8.21 -0.19 0.69
C ILE A 122 7.75 -1.63 0.56
N MET A 123 6.45 -1.80 0.30
CA MET A 123 5.90 -3.01 -0.27
C MET A 123 5.82 -2.81 -1.78
N PHE A 124 6.37 -3.72 -2.56
CA PHE A 124 6.30 -3.62 -4.01
C PHE A 124 6.08 -4.99 -4.63
N ASN A 125 5.26 -5.01 -5.66
CA ASN A 125 5.00 -6.24 -6.40
C ASN A 125 5.79 -6.23 -7.70
N LYS A 126 6.47 -7.36 -7.97
CA LYS A 126 7.15 -7.58 -9.26
C LYS A 126 6.18 -7.90 -10.39
N ARG A 127 4.97 -8.39 -10.07
CA ARG A 127 3.90 -8.53 -11.06
C ARG A 127 3.50 -7.14 -11.53
N LYS A 128 3.50 -6.96 -12.84
CA LYS A 128 3.31 -5.64 -13.44
C LYS A 128 1.83 -5.26 -13.48
N VAL A 129 1.55 -4.00 -13.17
CA VAL A 129 0.27 -3.35 -13.42
C VAL A 129 0.35 -2.56 -14.72
N LYS A 130 -0.74 -2.58 -15.50
CA LYS A 130 -0.89 -1.70 -16.68
C LYS A 130 -1.42 -0.35 -16.24
N VAL A 131 -0.76 0.71 -16.65
CA VAL A 131 -1.20 2.11 -16.46
C VAL A 131 -1.00 2.81 -17.80
N GLY A 132 -2.09 3.32 -18.38
CA GLY A 132 -2.17 3.73 -19.76
C GLY A 132 -1.66 2.63 -20.70
N LYS A 133 -0.62 2.94 -21.48
CA LYS A 133 0.04 1.99 -22.38
C LYS A 133 1.26 1.30 -21.76
N GLY A 134 1.66 1.70 -20.55
CA GLY A 134 2.87 1.23 -19.90
C GLY A 134 2.64 0.04 -18.96
N SER A 135 3.74 -0.61 -18.57
CA SER A 135 3.77 -1.76 -17.67
C SER A 135 4.76 -1.47 -16.54
N TYR A 136 4.27 -1.46 -15.30
CA TYR A 136 4.98 -0.92 -14.15
C TYR A 136 4.88 -1.84 -12.93
N CYS A 137 5.79 -1.73 -11.98
CA CYS A 137 5.61 -2.34 -10.66
C CYS A 137 4.68 -1.46 -9.83
N ALA A 138 3.75 -2.07 -9.10
CA ALA A 138 2.96 -1.38 -8.09
C ALA A 138 3.74 -1.29 -6.77
N VAL A 139 3.73 -0.13 -6.14
CA VAL A 139 4.46 0.17 -4.90
C VAL A 139 3.52 0.81 -3.89
N ALA A 140 3.53 0.31 -2.67
CA ALA A 140 2.99 0.97 -1.50
C ALA A 140 4.14 1.37 -0.58
N VAL A 141 4.11 2.62 -0.09
CA VAL A 141 5.05 3.13 0.89
C VAL A 141 4.40 3.07 2.25
N LEU A 142 5.12 2.53 3.22
CA LEU A 142 4.69 2.38 4.59
C LEU A 142 5.67 3.11 5.51
N GLU A 143 5.16 3.75 6.55
CA GLU A 143 5.95 4.37 7.60
C GLU A 143 5.86 3.56 8.89
N ILE A 144 6.98 3.48 9.61
CA ILE A 144 7.02 2.88 10.94
C ILE A 144 6.64 3.95 11.96
N CYS A 145 5.49 3.76 12.59
CA CYS A 145 4.95 4.65 13.61
C CYS A 145 5.00 3.98 14.98
N SER A 146 5.14 4.79 16.04
CA SER A 146 5.04 4.33 17.42
C SER A 146 4.07 5.19 18.20
N ARG A 147 3.13 4.56 18.92
CA ARG A 147 2.16 5.21 19.80
C ARG A 147 2.07 4.42 21.10
N GLY A 148 2.62 4.98 22.18
CA GLY A 148 2.73 4.26 23.45
C GLY A 148 3.54 2.97 23.29
N SER A 149 2.94 1.83 23.64
CA SER A 149 3.53 0.50 23.49
C SER A 149 3.35 -0.11 22.09
N GLU A 150 2.57 0.52 21.21
CA GLU A 150 2.30 0.00 19.86
C GLU A 150 3.34 0.55 18.88
N THR A 151 3.98 -0.34 18.12
CA THR A 151 4.74 0.05 16.92
C THR A 151 4.09 -0.62 15.72
N TYR A 152 3.64 0.17 14.77
CA TYR A 152 2.80 -0.28 13.65
C TYR A 152 3.26 0.33 12.33
N LEU A 153 2.68 -0.16 11.24
CA LEU A 153 2.93 0.33 9.89
C LEU A 153 1.73 1.16 9.45
N ALA A 154 1.99 2.40 9.03
CA ALA A 154 0.98 3.30 8.48
C ALA A 154 1.15 3.43 6.96
N PRO A 155 0.07 3.36 6.16
CA PRO A 155 0.12 3.72 4.75
C PRO A 155 0.55 5.18 4.57
N VAL A 156 1.48 5.43 3.64
CA VAL A 156 1.87 6.78 3.25
C VAL A 156 1.31 7.12 1.87
N THR A 157 1.55 6.24 0.89
CA THR A 157 1.10 6.44 -0.49
C THR A 157 1.24 5.16 -1.29
N ALA A 158 0.64 5.12 -2.49
CA ALA A 158 0.83 4.05 -3.46
C ALA A 158 0.97 4.62 -4.87
N PHE A 159 1.85 4.03 -5.67
CA PHE A 159 2.12 4.49 -7.04
C PHE A 159 2.70 3.38 -7.93
N HIS A 160 2.73 3.63 -9.23
CA HIS A 160 3.38 2.78 -10.20
C HIS A 160 4.82 3.25 -10.48
N ALA A 161 5.75 2.32 -10.66
CA ALA A 161 7.16 2.62 -10.88
C ALA A 161 7.79 1.69 -11.92
N ASN A 162 8.69 2.22 -12.75
CA ASN A 162 9.52 1.37 -13.61
C ASN A 162 10.62 0.68 -12.81
N ASP A 163 11.24 -0.36 -13.38
CA ASP A 163 12.26 -1.15 -12.68
C ASP A 163 13.49 -0.33 -12.29
N SER A 164 13.82 0.71 -13.06
CA SER A 164 14.92 1.61 -12.72
C SER A 164 14.65 2.37 -11.41
N LYS A 165 13.45 2.92 -11.27
CA LYS A 165 12.98 3.62 -10.07
C LYS A 165 12.90 2.65 -8.89
N ILE A 166 12.39 1.44 -9.08
CA ILE A 166 12.40 0.39 -8.04
C ILE A 166 13.83 0.13 -7.57
N ARG A 167 14.77 -0.14 -8.48
CA ARG A 167 16.18 -0.41 -8.12
C ARG A 167 16.82 0.76 -7.38
N GLY A 168 16.50 2.00 -7.75
CA GLY A 168 16.99 3.20 -7.06
C GLY A 168 16.44 3.32 -5.64
N MET A 169 15.18 2.94 -5.42
CA MET A 169 14.52 3.01 -4.12
C MET A 169 14.87 1.82 -3.21
N THR A 170 14.99 0.61 -3.75
CA THR A 170 15.20 -0.62 -2.97
C THR A 170 16.68 -0.87 -2.71
N GLN A 171 17.07 -1.01 -1.44
CA GLN A 171 18.29 -1.75 -1.10
C GLN A 171 17.98 -3.25 -1.11
N LYS A 172 18.61 -4.00 -2.02
CA LYS A 172 18.75 -5.45 -1.80
C LYS A 172 19.70 -5.60 -0.61
N LEU A 173 19.15 -5.90 0.56
CA LEU A 173 19.96 -6.39 1.67
C LEU A 173 20.42 -7.79 1.27
N GLY A 174 21.73 -8.01 1.31
CA GLY A 174 22.39 -9.24 0.89
C GLY A 174 21.75 -10.48 1.52
N GLY A 175 21.77 -11.58 0.77
CA GLY A 175 21.38 -12.90 1.27
C GLY A 175 22.34 -13.42 2.32
#